data_AF-A0A1A9RW01-F1
#
_entry.id   AF-A0A1A9RW01-F1
#
_cell.length_a   1.000
_cell.length_b   1.000
_cell.length_c   1.000
_cell.angle_alpha   90.00
_cell.angle_beta   90.00
_cell.angle_gamma   90.00
#
_symmetry.space_group_name_H-M   'P 1'
#
loop_
_entity.id
_entity.type
_entity.pdbx_description
1 polymer ?
#
loop_
_entity_poly.entity_id
_entity_poly.type
_entity_poly.pdbx_seq_one_letter_code
_entity_poly.pdbx_strand_id
1 'polypeptide(L)'
;MPAKLLRLFCLLALLTACGEGKLGASWEEEVQLGDGTVVLVRRTLEGDINHNPEGADFKPSKDEVVVLDAKGLDKPPVWNSRWRPVLLDRDAQGVWYVVVTSVYCFDWPSPGFPYTQYKAINGQWQMVPFDLSLDRRPANLEWHIKRQMPERLYLRDKPFEPKGTGLMPYRYQGIWVDDRSPC
;
A
#
# COMPACT_ATOMS: atom_id res chain seq x y z
N MET A 1 64.12 -31.03 24.34
CA MET A 1 64.31 -29.62 23.97
C MET A 1 64.43 -29.54 22.44
N PRO A 2 63.82 -28.60 21.69
CA PRO A 2 62.87 -27.56 22.06
C PRO A 2 61.46 -27.72 21.41
N ALA A 3 60.49 -26.99 21.96
CA ALA A 3 59.14 -26.81 21.45
C ALA A 3 59.08 -25.78 20.31
N LYS A 4 58.15 -25.98 19.36
CA LYS A 4 57.61 -24.95 18.44
C LYS A 4 56.12 -25.24 18.27
N LEU A 5 55.27 -24.63 19.10
CA LEU A 5 54.52 -23.39 18.83
C LEU A 5 53.51 -23.51 17.68
N LEU A 6 52.30 -23.95 18.07
CA LEU A 6 50.95 -23.56 17.65
C LEU A 6 50.83 -22.49 16.54
N ARG A 7 50.01 -22.76 15.51
CA ARG A 7 48.99 -21.82 14.99
C ARG A 7 47.95 -22.53 14.12
N LEU A 8 46.79 -22.70 14.74
CA LEU A 8 45.48 -22.99 14.17
C LEU A 8 45.14 -21.97 13.05
N PHE A 9 44.70 -22.44 11.89
CA PHE A 9 43.99 -21.60 10.91
C PHE A 9 42.69 -22.30 10.53
N CYS A 10 41.71 -22.22 11.43
CA CYS A 10 40.29 -22.35 11.07
C CYS A 10 39.89 -21.07 10.34
N LEU A 11 40.03 -21.04 9.01
CA LEU A 11 39.36 -20.03 8.19
C LEU A 11 37.93 -20.51 7.96
N LEU A 12 37.05 -20.12 8.89
CA LEU A 12 35.63 -19.99 8.66
C LEU A 12 35.42 -19.03 7.49
N ALA A 13 35.13 -19.56 6.30
CA ALA A 13 34.36 -18.81 5.32
C ALA A 13 32.90 -18.84 5.79
N LEU A 14 32.56 -17.95 6.71
CA LEU A 14 31.17 -17.53 6.93
C LEU A 14 30.72 -16.90 5.61
N LEU A 15 30.08 -17.70 4.76
CA LEU A 15 29.18 -17.20 3.74
C LEU A 15 28.13 -16.38 4.49
N THR A 16 28.34 -15.07 4.52
CA THR A 16 27.36 -14.10 4.96
C THR A 16 26.13 -14.27 4.08
N ALA A 17 25.13 -14.96 4.60
CA ALA A 17 23.77 -14.82 4.12
C ALA A 17 23.43 -13.33 4.29
N CYS A 18 23.51 -12.56 3.20
CA CYS A 18 22.78 -11.31 3.10
C CYS A 18 21.30 -11.68 3.25
N GLY A 19 20.77 -11.48 4.45
CA GLY A 19 19.35 -11.69 4.69
C GLY A 19 18.55 -10.76 3.78
N GLU A 20 17.70 -11.35 2.94
CA GLU A 20 16.64 -10.63 2.24
C GLU A 20 15.81 -9.87 3.29
N GLY A 21 15.89 -8.55 3.25
CA GLY A 21 15.26 -7.69 4.24
C GLY A 21 13.77 -7.55 3.95
N LYS A 22 12.93 -8.39 4.56
CA LYS A 22 11.50 -8.11 4.62
C LYS A 22 11.25 -6.86 5.44
N LEU A 23 10.51 -5.90 4.87
CA LEU A 23 10.05 -4.71 5.58
C LEU A 23 8.52 -4.73 5.63
N GLY A 24 7.98 -4.33 6.76
CA GLY A 24 6.57 -4.04 6.88
C GLY A 24 6.29 -2.89 7.83
N ALA A 25 5.09 -2.34 7.71
CA ALA A 25 4.53 -1.33 8.59
C ALA A 25 3.06 -1.66 8.85
N SER A 26 2.60 -1.40 10.07
CA SER A 26 1.19 -1.49 10.43
C SER A 26 0.79 -0.26 11.21
N TRP A 27 -0.33 0.34 10.84
CA TRP A 27 -0.88 1.52 11.49
C TRP A 27 -2.41 1.51 11.39
N GLU A 28 -3.04 2.29 12.25
CA GLU A 28 -4.45 2.62 12.11
C GLU A 28 -4.59 3.98 11.44
N GLU A 29 -5.62 4.16 10.62
CA GLU A 29 -5.90 5.44 10.00
C GLU A 29 -7.40 5.73 9.97
N GLU A 30 -7.75 6.98 10.25
CA GLU A 30 -9.09 7.49 10.00
C GLU A 30 -9.29 7.70 8.50
N VAL A 31 -10.41 7.21 7.98
CA VAL A 31 -10.78 7.31 6.57
C VAL A 31 -12.14 7.98 6.49
N GLN A 32 -12.19 9.14 5.84
CA GLN A 32 -13.44 9.83 5.55
C GLN A 32 -14.02 9.27 4.25
N LEU A 33 -15.22 8.70 4.34
CA LEU A 33 -16.00 8.23 3.20
C LEU A 33 -16.60 9.43 2.45
N GLY A 34 -17.10 9.19 1.23
CA GLY A 34 -17.69 10.24 0.38
C GLY A 34 -18.93 10.89 0.98
N ASP A 35 -19.63 10.20 1.88
CA ASP A 35 -20.79 10.72 2.62
C ASP A 35 -20.41 11.53 3.88
N GLY A 36 -19.10 11.64 4.16
CA GLY A 36 -18.56 12.33 5.32
C GLY A 36 -18.39 11.47 6.57
N THR A 37 -18.85 10.21 6.57
CA THR A 37 -18.65 9.26 7.67
C THR A 37 -17.16 8.98 7.85
N VAL A 38 -16.68 8.98 9.09
CA VAL A 38 -15.27 8.69 9.42
C VAL A 38 -15.15 7.30 10.03
N VAL A 39 -14.59 6.37 9.26
CA VAL A 39 -14.31 5.00 9.73
C VAL A 39 -12.87 4.87 10.18
N LEU A 40 -12.60 3.88 11.03
CA LEU A 40 -11.25 3.52 11.44
C LEU A 40 -10.84 2.24 10.72
N VAL A 41 -9.69 2.27 10.05
CA VAL A 41 -9.11 1.09 9.43
C VAL A 41 -7.74 0.79 10.02
N ARG A 42 -7.33 -0.47 9.98
CA ARG A 42 -5.94 -0.89 10.14
C ARG A 42 -5.39 -1.21 8.77
N ARG A 43 -4.19 -0.73 8.49
CA ARG A 43 -3.46 -1.05 7.28
C ARG A 43 -2.16 -1.76 7.63
N THR A 44 -1.84 -2.81 6.88
CA THR A 44 -0.62 -3.60 7.05
C THR A 44 0.05 -3.76 5.70
N LEU A 45 1.22 -3.14 5.54
CA LEU A 45 2.06 -3.26 4.35
C LEU A 45 3.22 -4.22 4.65
N GLU A 46 3.48 -5.17 3.75
CA GLU A 46 4.66 -6.03 3.77
C GLU A 46 5.26 -6.13 2.36
N GLY A 47 6.57 -6.28 2.29
CA GLY A 47 7.28 -6.42 1.02
C GLY A 47 8.77 -6.63 1.19
N ASP A 48 9.43 -6.82 0.06
CA ASP A 48 10.87 -7.05 0.00
C ASP A 48 11.57 -5.74 -0.31
N ILE A 49 12.65 -5.45 0.43
CA ILE A 49 13.57 -4.36 0.07
C ILE A 49 14.73 -4.95 -0.71
N ASN A 50 14.91 -4.47 -1.94
CA ASN A 50 16.10 -4.72 -2.73
C ASN A 50 17.01 -3.50 -2.66
N HIS A 51 18.21 -3.67 -2.11
CA HIS A 51 19.24 -2.63 -2.15
C HIS A 51 20.02 -2.75 -3.47
N ASN A 52 20.09 -1.67 -4.23
CA ASN A 52 20.93 -1.54 -5.42
C ASN A 52 21.83 -0.31 -5.28
N PRO A 53 22.86 -0.15 -6.14
CA PRO A 53 23.76 1.01 -6.08
C PRO A 53 23.07 2.38 -6.27
N GLU A 54 21.85 2.39 -6.80
CA GLU A 54 21.05 3.60 -7.07
C GLU A 54 20.06 3.93 -5.94
N GLY A 55 19.88 3.03 -4.96
CA GLY A 55 18.96 3.20 -3.84
C GLY A 55 18.37 1.90 -3.29
N ALA A 56 17.29 2.02 -2.53
CA ALA A 56 16.50 0.89 -2.04
C ALA A 56 15.15 0.87 -2.78
N ASP A 57 14.80 -0.28 -3.34
CA ASP A 57 13.54 -0.53 -4.04
C ASP A 57 12.63 -1.38 -3.15
N PHE A 58 11.35 -1.01 -3.00
CA PHE A 58 10.41 -1.73 -2.14
C PHE A 58 9.34 -2.42 -2.99
N LYS A 59 9.39 -3.74 -3.06
CA LYS A 59 8.43 -4.57 -3.78
C LYS A 59 7.32 -5.03 -2.83
N PRO A 60 6.10 -4.47 -2.89
CA PRO A 60 5.00 -4.90 -2.03
C PRO A 60 4.60 -6.34 -2.37
N SER A 61 4.45 -7.16 -1.33
CA SER A 61 3.83 -8.48 -1.41
C SER A 61 2.44 -8.50 -0.76
N LYS A 62 2.16 -7.54 0.13
CA LYS A 62 0.90 -7.35 0.84
C LYS A 62 0.67 -5.88 1.15
N ASP A 63 -0.56 -5.43 0.93
CA ASP A 63 -1.11 -4.15 1.35
C ASP A 63 -2.57 -4.41 1.79
N GLU A 64 -2.71 -4.76 3.07
CA GLU A 64 -3.95 -5.23 3.68
C GLU A 64 -4.70 -4.10 4.35
N VAL A 65 -6.03 -4.05 4.20
CA VAL A 65 -6.90 -3.07 4.84
C VAL A 65 -8.03 -3.79 5.58
N VAL A 66 -8.16 -3.49 6.88
CA VAL A 66 -9.18 -4.04 7.78
C VAL A 66 -10.00 -2.91 8.39
N VAL A 67 -11.32 -2.91 8.20
CA VAL A 67 -12.20 -1.93 8.86
C VAL A 67 -12.43 -2.32 10.32
N LEU A 68 -11.84 -1.57 11.24
CA LEU A 68 -11.91 -1.80 12.68
C LEU A 68 -13.22 -1.26 13.29
N ASP A 69 -13.61 -0.05 12.90
CA ASP A 69 -14.86 0.60 13.32
C ASP A 69 -15.52 1.24 12.11
N ALA A 70 -16.69 0.71 11.74
CA ALA A 70 -17.47 1.16 10.59
C ALA A 70 -18.57 2.17 10.98
N LYS A 71 -18.60 2.65 12.22
CA LYS A 71 -19.56 3.66 12.72
C LYS A 71 -21.03 3.29 12.48
N GLY A 72 -21.37 2.03 12.74
CA GLY A 72 -22.75 1.52 12.58
C GLY A 72 -23.08 1.05 11.16
N LEU A 73 -22.15 1.16 10.22
CA LEU A 73 -22.24 0.52 8.89
C LEU A 73 -21.85 -0.96 8.98
N ASP A 74 -22.20 -1.72 7.93
CA ASP A 74 -21.66 -3.05 7.72
C ASP A 74 -20.14 -2.98 7.43
N LYS A 75 -19.41 -4.05 7.76
CA LYS A 75 -17.98 -4.14 7.49
C LYS A 75 -17.74 -4.91 6.19
N PRO A 76 -16.84 -4.43 5.30
CA PRO A 76 -16.42 -5.21 4.15
C PRO A 76 -15.55 -6.41 4.58
N PRO A 77 -15.35 -7.40 3.70
CA PRO A 77 -14.28 -8.38 3.88
C PRO A 77 -12.91 -7.68 3.92
N VAL A 78 -11.92 -8.34 4.51
CA VAL A 78 -10.53 -7.84 4.53
C VAL A 78 -10.03 -7.69 3.10
N TRP A 79 -9.55 -6.50 2.75
CA TRP A 79 -8.80 -6.30 1.51
C TRP A 79 -7.38 -6.79 1.72
N ASN A 80 -6.85 -7.57 0.77
CA ASN A 80 -5.45 -7.97 0.77
C ASN A 80 -4.97 -8.21 -0.67
N SER A 81 -3.99 -7.43 -1.10
CA SER A 81 -3.33 -7.56 -2.39
C SER A 81 -1.95 -6.92 -2.34
N ARG A 82 -1.10 -7.14 -3.35
CA ARG A 82 0.12 -6.34 -3.57
C ARG A 82 -0.18 -4.94 -4.15
N TRP A 83 -1.40 -4.71 -4.64
CA TRP A 83 -1.81 -3.44 -5.21
C TRP A 83 -2.08 -2.41 -4.12
N ARG A 84 -1.60 -1.19 -4.34
CA ARG A 84 -1.70 -0.11 -3.37
C ARG A 84 -3.13 0.44 -3.37
N PRO A 85 -3.89 0.33 -2.27
CA PRO A 85 -5.18 0.97 -2.15
C PRO A 85 -5.00 2.49 -1.98
N VAL A 86 -5.81 3.24 -2.72
CA VAL A 86 -5.84 4.71 -2.72
C VAL A 86 -7.17 5.24 -2.19
N LEU A 87 -8.23 4.45 -2.31
CA LEU A 87 -9.58 4.86 -1.96
C LEU A 87 -10.35 3.67 -1.42
N LEU A 88 -10.98 3.82 -0.26
CA LEU A 88 -11.95 2.90 0.30
C LEU A 88 -13.26 3.65 0.52
N ASP A 89 -14.36 3.19 -0.07
CA ASP A 89 -15.65 3.87 0.06
C ASP A 89 -16.85 2.94 -0.15
N ARG A 90 -18.06 3.49 -0.14
CA ARG A 90 -19.31 2.80 -0.44
C ARG A 90 -20.03 3.48 -1.60
N ASP A 91 -20.66 2.69 -2.45
CA ASP A 91 -21.53 3.23 -3.50
C ASP A 91 -22.91 3.62 -2.94
N ALA A 92 -23.76 4.17 -3.81
CA ALA A 92 -25.11 4.59 -3.44
C ALA A 92 -26.02 3.44 -2.94
N GLN A 93 -25.63 2.18 -3.21
CA GLN A 93 -26.32 0.99 -2.73
C GLN A 93 -25.75 0.48 -1.40
N GLY A 94 -24.73 1.16 -0.86
CA GLY A 94 -24.04 0.77 0.37
C GLY A 94 -22.99 -0.33 0.16
N VAL A 95 -22.67 -0.70 -1.08
CA VAL A 95 -21.66 -1.71 -1.36
C VAL A 95 -20.28 -1.09 -1.25
N TRP A 96 -19.44 -1.67 -0.40
CA TRP A 96 -18.06 -1.26 -0.26
C TRP A 96 -17.27 -1.48 -1.55
N TYR A 97 -16.42 -0.53 -1.90
CA TYR A 97 -15.44 -0.64 -2.95
C TYR A 97 -14.08 -0.12 -2.52
N VAL A 98 -13.05 -0.66 -3.15
CA VAL A 98 -11.69 -0.16 -3.06
C VAL A 98 -11.17 0.13 -4.46
N VAL A 99 -10.49 1.26 -4.61
CA VAL A 99 -9.68 1.56 -5.79
C VAL A 99 -8.22 1.37 -5.43
N VAL A 100 -7.51 0.69 -6.31
CA VAL A 100 -6.09 0.42 -6.16
C VAL A 100 -5.33 0.88 -7.39
N THR A 101 -4.02 1.06 -7.21
CA THR A 101 -3.06 1.39 -8.26
C THR A 101 -1.81 0.55 -8.10
N SER A 102 -0.98 0.53 -9.13
CA SER A 102 0.28 -0.21 -9.13
C SER A 102 1.43 0.63 -8.57
N VAL A 103 2.34 -0.03 -7.85
CA VAL A 103 3.69 0.51 -7.60
C VAL A 103 4.59 0.16 -8.79
N TYR A 104 4.46 -1.07 -9.30
CA TYR A 104 5.12 -1.59 -10.50
C TYR A 104 4.11 -2.20 -11.46
N CYS A 105 4.36 -2.09 -12.76
CA CYS A 105 3.45 -2.55 -13.81
C CYS A 105 3.40 -4.08 -14.02
N PHE A 106 4.32 -4.84 -13.40
CA PHE A 106 4.35 -6.30 -13.57
C PHE A 106 3.04 -6.94 -13.13
N ASP A 107 2.42 -7.70 -14.05
CA ASP A 107 1.09 -8.32 -13.97
C ASP A 107 -0.02 -7.37 -13.49
N TRP A 108 0.08 -6.08 -13.82
CA TRP A 108 -1.01 -5.14 -13.65
C TRP A 108 -2.19 -5.52 -14.56
N PRO A 109 -3.42 -5.69 -14.03
CA PRO A 109 -4.54 -6.22 -14.80
C PRO A 109 -5.22 -5.19 -15.72
N SER A 110 -4.80 -3.92 -15.71
CA SER A 110 -5.41 -2.86 -16.52
C SER A 110 -4.37 -2.15 -17.40
N PRO A 111 -3.97 -2.77 -18.52
CA PRO A 111 -3.02 -2.14 -19.44
C PRO A 111 -3.53 -0.79 -19.95
N GLY A 112 -2.67 0.23 -19.95
CA GLY A 112 -2.95 1.59 -20.36
C GLY A 112 -3.81 2.40 -19.38
N PHE A 113 -4.12 1.87 -18.19
CA PHE A 113 -4.99 2.54 -17.22
C PHE A 113 -4.48 2.41 -15.77
N PRO A 114 -4.35 3.52 -15.01
CA PRO A 114 -3.64 3.56 -13.73
C PRO A 114 -4.37 2.92 -12.54
N TYR A 115 -5.66 2.62 -12.66
CA TYR A 115 -6.49 2.17 -11.53
C TYR A 115 -7.27 0.90 -11.83
N THR A 116 -7.53 0.12 -10.80
CA THR A 116 -8.57 -0.92 -10.84
C THR A 116 -9.50 -0.76 -9.65
N GLN A 117 -10.75 -1.16 -9.85
CA GLN A 117 -11.78 -1.07 -8.83
C GLN A 117 -12.28 -2.47 -8.48
N TYR A 118 -12.51 -2.67 -7.19
CA TYR A 118 -13.08 -3.89 -6.64
C TYR A 118 -14.28 -3.55 -5.77
N LYS A 119 -15.32 -4.38 -5.82
CA LYS A 119 -16.50 -4.28 -4.95
C LYS A 119 -16.61 -5.50 -4.03
N ALA A 120 -17.09 -5.28 -2.82
CA ALA A 120 -17.38 -6.32 -1.85
C ALA A 120 -18.74 -6.96 -2.17
N ILE A 121 -18.72 -8.02 -2.98
CA ILE A 121 -19.93 -8.74 -3.43
C ILE A 121 -19.89 -10.14 -2.85
N ASN A 122 -20.96 -10.52 -2.14
CA ASN A 122 -21.11 -11.84 -1.49
C ASN A 122 -19.94 -12.17 -0.54
N GLY A 123 -19.47 -11.18 0.23
CA GLY A 123 -18.39 -11.34 1.20
C GLY A 123 -16.99 -11.49 0.57
N GLN A 124 -16.84 -11.24 -0.73
CA GLN A 124 -15.56 -11.32 -1.44
C GLN A 124 -15.31 -10.05 -2.25
N TRP A 125 -14.05 -9.68 -2.41
CA TRP A 125 -13.64 -8.61 -3.32
C TRP A 125 -13.64 -9.12 -4.76
N GLN A 126 -14.43 -8.49 -5.62
CA GLN A 126 -14.52 -8.83 -7.04
C GLN A 126 -14.12 -7.61 -7.87
N MET A 127 -13.22 -7.81 -8.84
CA MET A 127 -12.87 -6.76 -9.79
C MET A 127 -14.09 -6.40 -10.63
N VAL A 128 -14.32 -5.10 -10.82
CA VAL A 128 -15.45 -4.58 -11.61
C VAL A 128 -14.94 -3.57 -12.64
N PRO A 129 -15.74 -3.26 -13.68
CA PRO A 129 -15.45 -2.11 -14.54
C PRO A 129 -15.23 -0.85 -13.70
N PHE A 130 -14.20 -0.09 -14.05
CA PHE A 130 -13.86 1.13 -13.33
C PHE A 130 -14.96 2.19 -13.48
N ASP A 131 -15.38 2.78 -12.38
CA ASP A 131 -16.34 3.86 -12.35
C ASP A 131 -15.66 5.20 -12.69
N LEU A 132 -15.88 5.66 -13.92
CA LEU A 132 -15.30 6.92 -14.43
C LEU A 132 -15.80 8.16 -13.68
N SER A 133 -16.89 8.08 -12.91
CA SER A 133 -17.35 9.19 -12.07
C SER A 133 -16.42 9.48 -10.89
N LEU A 134 -15.49 8.56 -10.59
CA LEU A 134 -14.46 8.75 -9.56
C LEU A 134 -13.33 9.68 -9.99
N ASP A 135 -13.33 10.18 -11.24
CA ASP A 135 -12.31 11.12 -11.70
C ASP A 135 -12.18 12.33 -10.74
N ARG A 136 -10.94 12.69 -10.43
CA ARG A 136 -10.53 13.75 -9.49
C ARG A 136 -10.97 13.54 -8.04
N ARG A 137 -11.49 12.37 -7.68
CA ARG A 137 -11.78 12.07 -6.29
C ARG A 137 -10.47 12.01 -5.49
N PRO A 138 -10.35 12.72 -4.36
CA PRO A 138 -9.19 12.59 -3.49
C PRO A 138 -9.03 11.17 -2.97
N ALA A 139 -7.78 10.74 -2.81
CA ALA A 139 -7.46 9.54 -2.06
C ALA A 139 -7.83 9.76 -0.59
N ASN A 140 -8.36 8.73 0.06
CA ASN A 140 -8.73 8.79 1.48
C ASN A 140 -7.92 7.82 2.35
N LEU A 141 -7.03 7.04 1.73
CA LEU A 141 -6.03 6.21 2.39
C LEU A 141 -4.64 6.87 2.29
N GLU A 142 -3.85 6.72 3.35
CA GLU A 142 -2.50 7.29 3.43
C GLU A 142 -1.61 6.72 2.33
N TRP A 143 -0.92 7.59 1.61
CA TRP A 143 -0.08 7.20 0.49
C TRP A 143 1.40 7.51 0.74
N HIS A 144 1.72 8.42 1.66
CA HIS A 144 3.06 8.67 2.16
C HIS A 144 3.48 7.64 3.20
N ILE A 145 3.62 6.40 2.74
CA ILE A 145 4.04 5.30 3.61
C ILE A 145 5.53 5.46 3.93
N LYS A 146 5.85 5.57 5.22
CA LYS A 146 7.20 5.67 5.76
C LYS A 146 7.62 4.34 6.36
N ARG A 147 8.94 4.15 6.51
CA ARG A 147 9.49 2.95 7.19
C ARG A 147 8.91 2.75 8.59
N GLN A 148 8.67 3.85 9.30
CA GLN A 148 7.98 3.85 10.58
C GLN A 148 6.76 4.75 10.46
N MET A 149 5.59 4.11 10.45
CA MET A 149 4.31 4.80 10.53
C MET A 149 4.00 5.11 12.00
N PRO A 150 3.28 6.21 12.29
CA PRO A 150 2.71 6.38 13.62
C PRO A 150 1.69 5.26 13.87
N GLU A 151 1.44 4.95 15.14
CA GLU A 151 0.45 3.93 15.52
C GLU A 151 -0.94 4.25 14.97
N ARG A 152 -1.30 5.54 14.98
CA ARG A 152 -2.55 6.05 14.43
C ARG A 152 -2.34 7.35 13.65
N LEU A 153 -2.97 7.43 12.47
CA LEU A 153 -3.12 8.62 11.65
C LEU A 153 -4.54 9.15 11.74
N TYR A 154 -4.70 10.39 12.22
CA TYR A 154 -5.97 11.09 12.21
C TYR A 154 -6.17 11.83 10.88
N LEU A 155 -7.40 12.19 10.53
CA LEU A 155 -7.68 12.96 9.31
C LEU A 155 -6.87 14.26 9.23
N ARG A 156 -6.72 14.95 10.37
CA ARG A 156 -5.93 16.19 10.48
C ARG A 156 -4.43 16.02 10.19
N ASP A 157 -3.92 14.79 10.28
CA ASP A 157 -2.51 14.48 10.06
C ASP A 157 -2.21 14.14 8.59
N LYS A 158 -3.25 14.09 7.74
CA LYS A 158 -3.19 13.78 6.31
C LYS A 158 -3.48 15.03 5.47
N PRO A 159 -2.57 16.00 5.38
CA PRO A 159 -2.80 17.19 4.58
C PRO A 159 -2.96 16.80 3.10
N PHE A 160 -4.00 17.33 2.45
CA PHE A 160 -4.12 17.26 1.00
C PHE A 160 -3.09 18.20 0.36
N GLU A 161 -2.14 17.66 -0.40
CA GLU A 161 -1.16 18.44 -1.14
C GLU A 161 -1.60 18.62 -2.59
N PRO A 162 -2.17 19.77 -3.01
CA PRO A 162 -2.74 19.95 -4.36
C PRO A 162 -1.72 19.96 -5.50
N LYS A 163 -0.42 19.95 -5.18
CA LYS A 163 0.67 19.86 -6.15
C LYS A 163 1.68 18.88 -5.60
N GLY A 164 1.72 17.67 -6.18
CA GLY A 164 2.76 16.69 -5.89
C GLY A 164 4.12 17.40 -5.89
N THR A 165 4.74 17.51 -4.72
CA THR A 165 6.12 17.96 -4.63
C THR A 165 6.94 16.93 -5.39
N GLY A 166 7.83 17.38 -6.29
CA GLY A 166 8.35 16.63 -7.45
C GLY A 166 9.07 15.29 -7.21
N LEU A 167 9.07 14.78 -5.97
CA LEU A 167 9.50 13.44 -5.61
C LEU A 167 8.34 12.43 -5.55
N MET A 168 7.08 12.88 -5.51
CA MET A 168 5.91 12.06 -5.22
C MET A 168 4.95 11.97 -6.42
N PRO A 169 4.50 10.76 -6.82
CA PRO A 169 3.53 10.62 -7.90
C PRO A 169 2.16 11.21 -7.51
N TYR A 170 1.71 12.23 -8.24
CA TYR A 170 0.40 12.86 -8.08
C TYR A 170 -0.78 11.86 -8.13
N ARG A 171 -0.59 10.73 -8.83
CA ARG A 171 -1.54 9.61 -8.93
C ARG A 171 -1.94 8.97 -7.60
N TYR A 172 -1.21 9.23 -6.51
CA TYR A 172 -1.56 8.71 -5.19
C TYR A 172 -2.39 9.67 -4.34
N GLN A 173 -2.51 10.93 -4.77
CA GLN A 173 -3.29 11.96 -4.07
C GLN A 173 -4.78 11.91 -4.43
N GLY A 174 -5.13 11.19 -5.49
CA GLY A 174 -6.48 11.09 -6.01
C GLY A 174 -6.55 10.20 -7.22
N ILE A 175 -7.75 10.07 -7.75
CA ILE A 175 -8.05 9.36 -8.98
C ILE A 175 -7.93 10.34 -10.15
N TRP A 176 -7.21 9.96 -11.19
CA TRP A 176 -6.99 10.78 -12.39
C TRP A 176 -7.18 9.93 -13.63
N VAL A 177 -8.35 9.98 -14.25
CA VAL A 177 -8.71 9.08 -15.37
C VAL A 177 -7.92 9.42 -16.64
N ASP A 178 -7.46 10.66 -16.78
CA ASP A 178 -6.64 11.14 -17.89
C ASP A 178 -5.14 10.85 -17.73
N ASP A 179 -4.72 10.36 -16.55
CA ASP A 179 -3.35 9.93 -16.32
C ASP A 179 -3.05 8.70 -17.19
N ARG A 180 -2.18 8.90 -18.19
CA ARG A 180 -1.66 7.79 -18.97
C ARG A 180 -0.64 7.06 -18.11
N SER A 181 -1.12 5.99 -17.49
CA SER A 181 -0.25 5.03 -16.82
C SER A 181 0.82 4.51 -17.80
N PRO A 182 2.08 4.39 -17.36
CA PRO A 182 3.12 3.69 -18.13
C PRO A 182 2.91 2.16 -18.15
N CYS A 183 1.97 1.66 -17.33
CA CYS A 183 1.33 0.36 -17.47
C CYS A 183 0.13 0.52 -18.41
#